data_AF-A0A497T167-F1
#
_entry.id   AF-A0A497T167-F1
#
_cell.length_a   1.000
_cell.length_b   1.000
_cell.length_c   1.000
_cell.angle_alpha   90.00
_cell.angle_beta   90.00
_cell.angle_gamma   90.00
#
_symmetry.space_group_name_H-M   'P 1'
#
loop_
_entity.id
_entity.type
_entity.pdbx_description
1 polymer ?
#
loop_
_entity_poly.entity_id
_entity_poly.type
_entity_poly.pdbx_seq_one_letter_code
_entity_poly.pdbx_strand_id
1 'polypeptide(L)'
;MAGLLLDLLERISGKVHFYITLGKKPALEIFLEDKEIVIEIKSLILALNVGIQEWLKAGRQGTGLLEKLEKAGYKLKIRYKGLEMELT
;
A
#
# COMPACT_ATOMS: atom_id res chain seq x y z
N MET A 1 6.71 9.67 -14.68
CA MET A 1 7.47 9.20 -13.49
C MET A 1 7.01 7.85 -12.92
N ALA A 2 5.85 7.27 -13.32
CA ALA A 2 5.41 5.97 -12.79
C ALA A 2 6.19 4.72 -13.27
N GLY A 3 6.93 4.82 -14.39
CA GLY A 3 7.66 3.66 -14.97
C GLY A 3 8.82 3.18 -14.12
N LEU A 4 9.59 4.11 -13.52
CA LEU A 4 10.78 3.79 -12.73
C LEU A 4 10.44 2.96 -11.48
N LEU A 5 9.26 3.16 -10.90
CA LEU A 5 8.77 2.36 -9.78
C LEU A 5 8.40 0.94 -10.22
N LEU A 6 7.69 0.78 -11.35
CA LEU A 6 7.32 -0.54 -11.87
C LEU A 6 8.56 -1.35 -12.26
N ASP A 7 9.51 -0.73 -12.95
CA ASP A 7 10.79 -1.35 -13.32
C ASP A 7 11.58 -1.80 -12.08
N LEU A 8 11.52 -1.02 -10.99
CA LEU A 8 12.13 -1.39 -9.72
C LEU A 8 11.41 -2.59 -9.08
N LEU A 9 10.09 -2.57 -9.04
CA LEU A 9 9.27 -3.65 -8.48
C LEU A 9 9.47 -4.97 -9.23
N GLU A 10 9.58 -4.94 -10.56
CA GLU A 10 9.83 -6.14 -11.37
C GLU A 10 11.23 -6.75 -11.18
N ARG A 11 12.20 -5.95 -10.74
CA ARG A 11 13.59 -6.41 -10.52
C ARG A 11 13.86 -6.84 -9.08
N ILE A 12 13.00 -6.45 -8.14
CA ILE A 12 13.12 -6.89 -6.75
C ILE A 12 12.81 -8.38 -6.70
N SER A 13 13.75 -9.15 -6.16
CA SER A 13 13.56 -10.56 -5.84
C SER A 13 13.67 -10.74 -4.32
N GLY A 14 12.74 -11.49 -3.74
CA GLY A 14 12.64 -11.69 -2.29
C GLY A 14 11.69 -10.72 -1.59
N LYS A 15 11.92 -10.51 -0.30
CA LYS A 15 11.02 -9.73 0.58
C LYS A 15 11.61 -8.36 0.87
N VAL A 16 10.86 -7.31 0.60
CA VAL A 16 11.23 -5.94 0.97
C VAL A 16 10.25 -5.42 2.00
N HIS A 17 10.79 -4.86 3.09
CA HIS A 17 10.00 -4.27 4.16
C HIS A 17 10.47 -2.83 4.39
N PHE A 18 9.59 -1.89 4.10
CA PHE A 18 9.77 -0.48 4.45
C PHE A 18 8.92 -0.17 5.68
N TYR A 19 9.47 0.63 6.59
CA TYR A 19 8.70 1.16 7.71
C TYR A 19 8.97 2.65 7.87
N ILE A 20 7.92 3.38 8.21
CA ILE A 20 7.97 4.82 8.46
C ILE A 20 7.53 5.03 9.89
N THR A 21 8.34 5.75 10.66
CA THR A 21 8.05 6.13 12.05
C THR A 21 7.71 7.62 12.14
N LEU A 22 6.73 7.97 12.97
CA LEU A 22 6.49 9.35 13.40
C LEU A 22 6.99 9.49 14.83
N GLY A 23 8.15 10.14 14.98
CA GLY A 23 8.89 10.14 16.24
C GLY A 23 9.35 8.72 16.60
N LYS A 24 8.97 8.23 17.79
CA LYS A 24 9.33 6.90 18.30
C LYS A 24 8.30 5.79 17.99
N LYS A 25 7.21 6.11 17.28
CA LYS A 25 6.13 5.16 17.01
C LYS A 25 6.09 4.80 15.52
N PRO A 26 5.97 3.50 15.17
CA PRO A 26 5.75 3.10 13.79
C PRO A 26 4.39 3.64 13.33
N ALA A 27 4.38 4.18 12.12
CA ALA A 27 3.23 4.88 11.56
C ALA A 27 2.70 4.16 10.32
N LEU A 28 3.61 3.63 9.50
CA LEU A 28 3.31 2.89 8.28
C LEU A 28 4.33 1.77 8.11
N GLU A 29 3.89 0.61 7.63
CA GLU A 29 4.76 -0.45 7.14
C GLU A 29 4.28 -0.86 5.74
N ILE A 30 5.22 -1.11 4.84
CA ILE A 30 4.97 -1.55 3.48
C ILE A 30 5.79 -2.81 3.26
N PHE A 31 5.10 -3.91 3.03
CA PHE A 31 5.70 -5.18 2.67
C PHE A 31 5.50 -5.40 1.18
N LEU A 32 6.56 -5.78 0.50
CA LEU A 32 6.54 -6.22 -0.88
C LEU A 32 7.12 -7.63 -0.91
N GLU A 33 6.30 -8.59 -1.31
CA GLU A 33 6.69 -9.97 -1.50
C GLU A 33 6.04 -10.50 -2.77
N ASP A 34 6.84 -10.99 -3.70
CA ASP A 34 6.42 -11.43 -5.03
C ASP A 34 5.57 -10.37 -5.75
N LYS A 35 4.26 -10.61 -5.86
CA LYS A 35 3.27 -9.71 -6.48
C LYS A 35 2.27 -9.17 -5.46
N GLU A 36 2.59 -9.24 -4.17
CA GLU A 36 1.75 -8.72 -3.11
C GLU A 36 2.42 -7.51 -2.45
N ILE A 37 1.69 -6.39 -2.45
CA ILE A 37 2.06 -5.17 -1.74
C ILE A 37 1.10 -5.03 -0.56
N VAL A 38 1.62 -5.13 0.67
CA VAL A 38 0.82 -4.96 1.89
C VAL A 38 1.22 -3.66 2.57
N ILE A 39 0.29 -2.73 2.66
CA ILE A 39 0.44 -1.47 3.39
C ILE A 39 -0.28 -1.61 4.73
N GLU A 40 0.48 -1.68 5.81
CA GLU A 40 -0.05 -1.71 7.17
C GLU A 40 0.06 -0.33 7.83
N ILE A 41 -1.09 0.23 8.21
CA ILE A 41 -1.16 1.56 8.80
C ILE A 41 -1.32 1.40 10.30
N LYS A 42 -0.32 1.91 11.04
CA LYS A 42 -0.28 1.82 12.50
C LYS A 42 -0.69 3.12 13.18
N SER A 43 -0.56 4.26 12.50
CA SER A 43 -0.95 5.57 13.01
C SER A 43 -2.39 5.95 12.62
N LEU A 44 -3.22 6.25 13.62
CA LEU A 44 -4.57 6.81 13.42
C LEU A 44 -4.53 8.14 12.65
N ILE A 45 -3.53 8.98 12.91
CA ILE A 45 -3.38 10.28 12.25
C ILE A 45 -3.13 10.10 10.75
N LEU A 46 -2.30 9.12 10.38
CA LEU A 46 -2.09 8.79 8.97
C LEU A 46 -3.36 8.22 8.34
N ALA A 47 -4.05 7.31 9.02
CA ALA A 47 -5.30 6.73 8.50
C ALA A 47 -6.35 7.82 8.20
N LEU A 48 -6.47 8.84 9.07
CA LEU A 48 -7.36 9.98 8.88
C LEU A 48 -6.90 10.91 7.75
N ASN A 49 -5.62 11.27 7.71
CA ASN A 49 -5.07 12.16 6.67
C ASN A 49 -5.14 11.55 5.26
N VAL A 50 -4.99 10.22 5.16
CA VAL A 50 -5.10 9.52 3.88
C VAL A 50 -6.57 9.25 3.52
N GLY A 51 -7.52 9.66 4.37
CA GLY A 51 -8.96 9.48 4.14
C GLY A 51 -9.37 8.02 4.05
N ILE A 52 -8.64 7.12 4.72
CA ILE A 52 -8.78 5.67 4.49
C ILE A 52 -10.10 5.14 5.01
N GLN A 53 -10.67 5.72 6.07
CA GLN A 53 -12.00 5.26 6.50
C GLN A 53 -13.08 5.56 5.47
N GLU A 54 -13.00 6.74 4.87
CA GLU A 54 -13.88 7.20 3.82
C GLU A 54 -13.63 6.40 2.54
N TRP A 55 -12.37 6.13 2.21
CA TRP A 55 -11.99 5.34 1.03
C TRP A 55 -12.37 3.86 1.15
N LEU A 56 -12.21 3.28 2.35
CA LEU A 56 -12.68 1.94 2.71
C LEU A 56 -14.22 1.84 2.57
N LYS A 57 -14.95 2.92 2.86
CA LYS A 57 -16.41 2.98 2.74
C LYS A 57 -16.89 3.32 1.32
N ALA A 58 -16.12 4.10 0.57
CA ALA A 58 -16.54 4.69 -0.70
C ALA A 58 -16.27 3.78 -1.91
N GLY A 59 -15.53 2.68 -1.76
CA GLY A 59 -15.34 1.71 -2.84
C GLY A 59 -14.69 2.34 -4.08
N ARG A 60 -13.36 2.45 -4.03
CA ARG A 60 -12.46 2.69 -5.18
C ARG A 60 -12.83 3.88 -6.09
N GLN A 61 -12.26 5.04 -5.77
CA GLN A 61 -11.79 5.94 -6.82
C GLN A 61 -10.27 6.00 -6.73
N GLY A 62 -9.58 5.29 -7.62
CA GLY A 62 -8.12 5.30 -7.75
C GLY A 62 -7.75 5.44 -9.22
N THR A 63 -7.29 6.60 -9.66
CA THR A 63 -5.87 6.97 -9.78
C THR A 63 -5.07 5.93 -10.58
N GLY A 64 -4.66 6.30 -11.80
CA GLY A 64 -4.05 5.40 -12.79
C GLY A 64 -2.69 4.77 -12.44
N LEU A 65 -2.26 4.82 -11.17
CA LEU A 65 -1.18 3.99 -10.62
C LEU A 65 -1.73 2.63 -10.17
N LEU A 66 -2.91 2.59 -9.56
CA LEU A 66 -3.57 1.34 -9.13
C LEU A 66 -3.86 0.44 -10.32
N GLU A 67 -4.47 1.00 -11.39
CA GLU A 67 -4.72 0.27 -12.63
C GLU A 67 -3.44 -0.30 -13.27
N LYS A 68 -2.29 0.37 -13.09
CA LYS A 68 -1.02 -0.11 -13.63
C LYS A 68 -0.43 -1.25 -12.80
N LEU A 69 -0.57 -1.18 -11.48
CA LEU A 69 -0.16 -2.25 -10.58
C LEU A 69 -1.02 -3.50 -10.82
N GLU A 70 -2.34 -3.33 -10.95
CA GLU A 70 -3.29 -4.39 -11.29
C GLU A 70 -2.91 -5.06 -12.64
N LYS A 71 -2.70 -4.26 -13.69
CA LYS A 71 -2.26 -4.78 -15.00
C LYS A 71 -0.91 -5.50 -14.96
N ALA A 72 -0.03 -5.12 -14.05
CA ALA A 72 1.27 -5.78 -13.83
C ALA A 72 1.18 -7.01 -12.90
N GLY A 73 -0.05 -7.40 -12.51
CA GLY A 73 -0.36 -8.58 -11.70
C GLY A 73 -0.17 -8.39 -10.20
N TYR A 74 0.05 -7.15 -9.73
CA TYR A 74 0.22 -6.88 -8.32
C TYR A 74 -1.12 -6.80 -7.60
N LYS A 75 -1.19 -7.40 -6.41
CA LYS A 75 -2.28 -7.24 -5.45
C LYS A 75 -1.86 -6.23 -4.40
N LEU A 76 -2.69 -5.23 -4.17
CA LEU A 76 -2.46 -4.26 -3.10
C LEU A 76 -3.42 -4.53 -1.94
N LYS A 77 -2.87 -4.78 -0.76
CA LYS A 77 -3.65 -4.94 0.48
C LYS A 77 -3.37 -3.78 1.41
N ILE A 78 -4.42 -3.17 1.93
CA ILE A 78 -4.31 -2.13 2.96
C ILE A 78 -4.89 -2.69 4.26
N ARG A 79 -4.08 -2.66 5.33
CA ARG A 79 -4.43 -3.14 6.67
C ARG A 79 -4.48 -1.99 7.66
N TYR A 80 -5.55 -1.90 8.43
CA TYR A 80 -5.70 -0.93 9.51
C TYR A 80 -6.54 -1.49 10.65
N LYS A 81 -5.98 -1.59 11.86
CA LYS A 81 -6.68 -2.07 13.08
C LYS A 81 -7.44 -3.39 12.90
N GLY A 82 -6.85 -4.35 12.18
CA GLY A 82 -7.47 -5.66 11.92
C GLY A 82 -8.50 -5.67 10.78
N LEU A 83 -8.81 -4.52 10.18
CA LEU A 83 -9.50 -4.45 8.90
C LEU A 83 -8.50 -4.63 7.77
N GLU A 84 -8.85 -5.47 6.80
CA GLU A 84 -8.09 -5.68 5.57
C GLU A 84 -8.97 -5.33 4.37
N MET A 85 -8.41 -4.59 3.42
CA MET A 85 -9.02 -4.35 2.12
C MET A 85 -8.05 -4.77 1.03
N GLU A 86 -8.54 -5.57 0.08
CA GLU A 86 -7.82 -5.93 -1.12
C GLU A 86 -8.27 -5.04 -2.30
N LEU A 87 -7.28 -4.41 -2.92
CA LEU A 87 -7.39 -3.68 -4.18
C LEU A 87 -6.83 -4.63 -5.25
N THR A 88 -7.75 -5.36 -5.86
CA THR A 88 -7.59 -6.08 -7.12
C THR A 88 -7.63 -5.10 -8.26
#